data_AF-A0A8T6WKN0-F1
#
_entry.id   AF-A0A8T6WKN0-F1
#
_cell.length_a   1.000
_cell.length_b   1.000
_cell.length_c   1.000
_cell.angle_alpha   90.00
_cell.angle_beta   90.00
_cell.angle_gamma   90.00
#
_symmetry.space_group_name_H-M   'P 1'
#
loop_
_entity.id
_entity.type
_entity.pdbx_description
1 polymer ?
#
loop_
_entity_poly.entity_id
_entity_poly.type
_entity_poly.pdbx_seq_one_letter_code
_entity_poly.pdbx_strand_id
1 'polypeptide(L)'
;MFSRRMLVLIRRKAWRKKVWYKALSRVERGLVSLTIRCVDRVQSSKLAVLLNAIVKRLEIALESRVKRLMEEVGRPLARRISRIAQDWGHKSALKWTGEEGFVRYLTIMSLPENRPP
;
A
#
# COMPACT_ATOMS: atom_id res chain seq x y z
N MET A 1 -7.23 -6.14 17.26
CA MET A 1 -6.65 -5.59 18.51
C MET A 1 -5.36 -4.85 18.21
N PHE A 2 -5.24 -3.57 18.57
CA PHE A 2 -4.01 -2.79 18.37
C PHE A 2 -3.03 -3.05 19.52
N SER A 3 -1.88 -3.62 19.19
CA SER A 3 -0.75 -3.77 20.12
C SER A 3 0.24 -2.63 19.92
N ARG A 4 0.85 -2.14 21.01
CA ARG A 4 1.87 -1.06 20.97
C ARG A 4 2.96 -1.30 19.93
N ARG A 5 3.45 -2.54 19.80
CA ARG A 5 4.47 -2.94 18.80
C ARG A 5 4.02 -2.63 17.37
N MET A 6 2.77 -2.89 17.03
CA MET A 6 2.22 -2.64 15.70
C MET A 6 2.18 -1.12 15.39
N LEU A 7 1.73 -0.32 16.36
CA LEU A 7 1.68 1.14 16.22
C LEU A 7 3.08 1.76 16.04
N VAL A 8 4.08 1.25 16.76
CA VAL A 8 5.48 1.69 16.61
C VAL A 8 6.03 1.35 15.23
N LEU A 9 5.74 0.15 14.70
CA LEU A 9 6.17 -0.26 13.36
C LEU A 9 5.54 0.61 12.26
N ILE A 10 4.23 0.88 12.36
CA ILE A 10 3.51 1.75 11.43
C ILE A 10 4.11 3.16 11.48
N ARG A 11 4.34 3.71 12.69
CA ARG A 11 4.97 5.03 12.87
C ARG A 11 6.35 5.08 12.21
N ARG A 12 7.19 4.06 12.42
CA ARG A 12 8.54 3.99 11.82
C ARG A 12 8.48 3.90 10.29
N LYS A 13 7.53 3.13 9.72
CA LYS A 13 7.31 3.09 8.27
C LYS A 13 6.84 4.45 7.72
N ALA A 14 5.90 5.10 8.41
CA ALA A 14 5.34 6.39 8.01
C ALA A 14 6.37 7.53 8.07
N TRP A 15 7.28 7.50 9.05
CA TRP A 15 8.43 8.42 9.13
C TRP A 15 9.38 8.26 7.95
N ARG A 16 9.78 7.03 7.64
CA ARG A 16 10.71 6.76 6.53
C ARG A 16 10.20 7.24 5.18
N LYS A 17 8.89 7.11 4.92
CA LYS A 17 8.28 7.58 3.67
C LYS A 17 7.83 9.06 3.70
N LYS A 18 8.14 9.82 4.77
CA LYS A 18 7.66 11.19 5.01
C LYS A 18 6.12 11.36 5.01
N VAL A 19 5.38 10.24 5.06
CA VAL A 19 3.91 10.20 5.02
C VAL A 19 3.31 10.67 6.34
N TRP A 20 4.03 10.49 7.46
CA TRP A 20 3.55 10.84 8.80
C TRP A 20 3.14 12.31 8.96
N TYR A 21 3.86 13.22 8.32
CA TYR A 21 3.59 14.66 8.39
C TYR A 21 2.67 15.14 7.26
N LYS A 22 2.58 14.39 6.16
CA LYS A 22 1.79 14.74 4.99
C LYS A 22 0.34 14.25 5.09
N ALA A 23 0.12 13.12 5.77
CA ALA A 23 -1.18 12.44 5.82
C ALA A 23 -1.93 12.62 7.15
N LEU A 24 -1.26 13.00 8.25
CA LEU A 24 -1.92 13.18 9.57
C LEU A 24 -1.94 14.64 10.02
N SER A 25 -3.09 15.03 10.57
CA SER A 25 -3.27 16.26 11.34
C SER A 25 -2.46 16.24 12.65
N ARG A 26 -2.29 17.42 13.27
CA ARG A 26 -1.58 17.55 14.56
C ARG A 26 -2.24 16.74 15.67
N VAL A 27 -3.57 16.67 15.67
CA VAL A 27 -4.39 15.94 16.67
C VAL A 27 -4.22 14.42 16.51
N GLU A 28 -4.31 13.90 15.29
CA GLU A 28 -4.13 12.45 15.04
C GLU A 28 -2.70 11.98 15.41
N ARG A 29 -1.68 12.81 15.14
CA ARG A 29 -0.29 12.53 15.57
C ARG A 29 -0.15 12.50 17.10
N GLY A 30 -0.80 13.44 17.79
CA GLY A 30 -0.87 13.48 19.25
C GLY A 30 -1.54 12.24 19.82
N LEU A 31 -2.68 11.83 19.24
CA LEU A 31 -3.43 10.64 19.64
C LEU A 31 -2.60 9.36 19.48
N VAL A 32 -1.92 9.16 18.35
CA VAL A 32 -1.05 7.99 18.15
C VAL A 32 0.15 8.02 19.11
N SER A 33 0.71 9.19 19.38
CA SER A 33 1.86 9.32 20.30
C SER A 33 1.47 9.05 21.75
N LEU A 34 0.28 9.52 22.16
CA LEU A 34 -0.29 9.24 23.48
C LEU A 34 -0.64 7.77 23.63
N THR A 35 -1.25 7.14 22.62
CA THR A 35 -1.61 5.71 22.68
C THR A 35 -0.38 4.81 22.72
N ILE A 36 0.71 5.14 22.01
CA ILE A 36 2.00 4.42 22.12
C ILE A 36 2.62 4.53 23.52
N ARG A 37 2.35 5.64 24.24
CA ARG A 37 2.95 5.94 25.55
C ARG A 37 2.10 5.44 26.72
N CYS A 38 0.78 5.54 26.62
CA CYS A 38 -0.14 5.26 27.73
C CYS A 38 -0.75 3.86 27.68
N VAL A 39 -0.71 3.15 26.53
CA VAL A 39 -1.50 1.93 26.35
C VAL A 39 -0.69 0.82 25.67
N ASP A 40 -0.39 -0.26 26.40
CA ASP A 40 0.23 -1.46 25.82
C ASP A 40 -0.77 -2.30 24.99
N ARG A 41 -2.04 -2.35 25.41
CA ARG A 41 -3.17 -2.97 24.69
C ARG A 41 -4.42 -2.08 24.75
N VAL A 42 -4.93 -1.68 23.59
CA VAL A 42 -6.15 -0.88 23.50
C VAL A 42 -7.37 -1.77 23.79
N GLN A 43 -7.95 -1.62 24.97
CA GLN A 43 -9.18 -2.32 25.38
C GLN A 43 -10.47 -1.54 25.06
N SER A 44 -10.38 -0.20 24.92
CA SER A 44 -11.53 0.64 24.59
C SER A 44 -11.91 0.51 23.11
N SER A 45 -13.16 0.11 22.85
CA SER A 45 -13.72 -0.03 21.50
C SER A 45 -13.75 1.29 20.73
N LYS A 46 -14.15 2.40 21.37
CA LYS A 46 -14.17 3.74 20.76
C LYS A 46 -12.79 4.20 20.33
N LEU A 47 -11.77 3.97 21.17
CA LEU A 47 -10.39 4.32 20.85
C LEU A 47 -9.81 3.44 19.74
N ALA A 48 -10.19 2.16 19.70
CA ALA A 48 -9.81 1.26 18.62
C ALA A 48 -10.38 1.68 17.26
N VAL A 49 -11.64 2.13 17.19
CA VAL A 49 -12.25 2.62 15.94
C VAL A 49 -11.50 3.84 15.40
N LEU A 50 -11.20 4.82 16.27
CA LEU A 50 -10.45 6.01 15.88
C LEU A 50 -9.02 5.69 15.42
N LEU A 51 -8.32 4.83 16.17
CA LEU A 51 -6.99 4.37 15.77
C LEU A 51 -7.03 3.61 14.44
N ASN A 52 -8.07 2.80 14.20
CA ASN A 52 -8.23 2.07 12.96
C ASN A 52 -8.39 3.03 11.77
N ALA A 53 -9.17 4.10 11.92
CA ALA A 53 -9.31 5.11 10.88
C ALA A 53 -7.96 5.78 10.55
N ILE A 54 -7.16 6.11 11.56
CA ILE A 54 -5.82 6.70 11.39
C ILE A 54 -4.86 5.70 10.74
N VAL A 55 -4.85 4.45 11.19
CA VAL A 55 -4.01 3.39 10.62
C VAL A 55 -4.40 3.13 9.17
N LYS A 56 -5.68 3.07 8.84
CA LYS A 56 -6.16 2.90 7.47
C LYS A 56 -5.73 4.07 6.57
N ARG A 57 -5.82 5.31 7.05
CA ARG A 57 -5.27 6.49 6.33
C ARG A 57 -3.77 6.37 6.10
N LEU A 58 -3.02 5.92 7.11
CA LEU A 58 -1.60 5.67 7.01
C LEU A 58 -1.29 4.56 6.01
N GLU A 59 -2.02 3.46 6.04
CA GLU A 59 -1.88 2.35 5.10
C GLU A 59 -2.14 2.81 3.67
N ILE A 60 -3.24 3.53 3.41
CA ILE A 60 -3.56 4.09 2.09
C ILE A 60 -2.48 5.06 1.58
N ALA A 61 -1.86 5.83 2.48
CA ALA A 61 -0.80 6.77 2.14
C ALA A 61 0.60 6.11 2.09
N LEU A 62 0.77 4.96 2.77
CA LEU A 62 1.97 4.12 2.73
C LEU A 62 1.97 3.16 1.54
N GLU A 63 0.78 2.75 1.09
CA GLU A 63 0.56 2.08 -0.18
C GLU A 63 1.16 2.96 -1.27
N SER A 64 2.26 2.45 -1.82
CA SER A 64 3.07 3.19 -2.77
C SER A 64 2.21 3.61 -3.94
N ARG A 65 2.46 4.80 -4.49
CA ARG A 65 2.02 5.19 -5.85
C ARG A 65 2.11 4.02 -6.84
N VAL A 66 3.16 3.20 -6.71
CA VAL A 66 3.36 1.95 -7.45
C VAL A 66 2.22 0.93 -7.28
N LYS A 67 1.67 0.70 -6.08
CA LYS A 67 0.53 -0.20 -5.86
C LYS A 67 -0.74 0.32 -6.55
N ARG A 68 -1.01 1.63 -6.47
CA ARG A 68 -2.13 2.25 -7.20
C ARG A 68 -1.96 2.09 -8.70
N LEU A 69 -0.76 2.40 -9.21
CA LEU A 69 -0.44 2.22 -10.63
C LEU A 69 -0.44 0.74 -11.04
N MET A 70 -0.14 -0.20 -10.15
CA MET A 70 -0.27 -1.64 -10.42
C MET A 70 -1.73 -2.03 -10.67
N GLU A 71 -2.67 -1.46 -9.92
CA GLU A 71 -4.10 -1.70 -10.13
C GLU A 71 -4.62 -0.95 -11.37
N GLU A 72 -4.25 0.31 -11.54
CA GLU A 72 -4.76 1.19 -12.61
C GLU A 72 -4.15 0.89 -13.99
N VAL A 73 -2.86 0.57 -14.04
CA VAL A 73 -2.08 0.45 -15.29
C VAL A 73 -1.50 -0.95 -15.44
N GLY A 74 -0.87 -1.48 -14.39
CA GLY A 74 -0.21 -2.78 -14.40
C GLY A 74 -1.14 -3.95 -14.71
N ARG A 75 -2.28 -4.06 -14.02
CA ARG A 75 -3.24 -5.17 -14.20
C ARG A 75 -3.89 -5.15 -15.59
N PRO A 76 -4.40 -4.03 -16.11
CA PRO A 76 -4.89 -3.98 -17.49
C PRO A 76 -3.83 -4.37 -18.52
N LEU A 77 -2.59 -3.90 -18.36
CA LEU A 77 -1.46 -4.27 -19.24
C LEU A 77 -1.15 -5.76 -19.18
N ALA A 78 -1.05 -6.31 -17.96
CA ALA A 78 -0.78 -7.73 -17.76
C ALA A 78 -1.86 -8.60 -18.42
N ARG A 79 -3.15 -8.23 -18.30
CA ARG A 79 -4.24 -8.94 -18.99
C ARG A 79 -4.13 -8.87 -20.50
N ARG A 80 -3.77 -7.71 -21.06
CA ARG A 80 -3.65 -7.54 -22.52
C ARG A 80 -2.48 -8.37 -23.07
N ILE A 81 -1.32 -8.33 -22.41
CA ILE A 81 -0.14 -9.12 -22.79
C ILE A 81 -0.41 -10.62 -22.66
N SER A 82 -1.05 -11.01 -21.55
CA SER A 82 -1.47 -12.39 -21.30
C SER A 82 -2.41 -12.92 -22.38
N ARG A 83 -3.34 -12.09 -22.90
CA ARG A 83 -4.22 -12.47 -23.99
C ARG A 83 -3.46 -12.68 -25.30
N ILE A 84 -2.59 -11.74 -25.67
CA ILE A 84 -1.74 -11.85 -26.87
C ILE A 84 -0.91 -13.14 -26.83
N ALA A 85 -0.29 -13.44 -25.69
CA ALA A 85 0.49 -14.66 -25.52
C ALA A 85 -0.35 -15.94 -25.60
N GLN A 86 -1.60 -15.91 -25.11
CA GLN A 86 -2.54 -17.03 -25.28
C GLN A 86 -2.95 -17.22 -26.74
N ASP A 87 -3.18 -16.13 -27.48
CA ASP A 87 -3.51 -16.16 -28.91
C ASP A 87 -2.34 -16.73 -29.73
N TRP A 88 -1.11 -16.59 -29.26
CA TRP A 88 0.09 -17.22 -29.82
C TRP A 88 0.30 -18.68 -29.38
N GLY A 89 -0.61 -19.25 -28.60
CA GLY A 89 -0.57 -20.64 -28.15
C GLY A 89 0.00 -20.86 -26.74
N HIS A 90 0.47 -19.82 -26.05
CA HIS A 90 1.02 -19.94 -24.70
C HIS A 90 -0.09 -19.88 -23.63
N LYS A 91 -0.84 -20.98 -23.48
CA LYS A 91 -2.01 -21.07 -22.56
C LYS A 91 -1.70 -20.73 -21.10
N SER A 92 -0.46 -20.96 -20.63
CA SER A 92 -0.08 -20.64 -19.25
C SER A 92 0.09 -19.14 -18.97
N ALA A 93 0.05 -18.29 -20.01
CA ALA A 93 0.21 -16.84 -19.85
C ALA A 93 -0.94 -16.19 -19.07
N LEU A 94 -2.08 -16.89 -18.90
CA LEU A 94 -3.17 -16.44 -18.03
C LEU A 94 -2.70 -16.19 -16.58
N LYS A 95 -1.75 -17.00 -16.10
CA LYS A 95 -1.22 -16.92 -14.72
C LYS A 95 -0.49 -15.60 -14.44
N TRP A 96 0.11 -14.99 -15.47
CA TRP A 96 0.85 -13.74 -15.35
C TRP A 96 0.00 -12.58 -14.82
N THR A 97 -1.32 -12.63 -15.03
CA THR A 97 -2.25 -11.61 -14.52
C THR A 97 -2.41 -11.63 -13.01
N GLY A 98 -2.11 -12.77 -12.36
CA GLY A 98 -2.10 -12.95 -10.91
C GLY A 98 -0.73 -12.80 -10.27
N GLU A 99 0.34 -12.76 -11.07
CA GLU A 99 1.70 -12.63 -10.56
C GLU A 99 2.04 -11.16 -10.23
N GLU A 100 2.08 -10.83 -8.93
CA GLU A 100 2.37 -9.47 -8.48
C GLU A 100 3.72 -8.94 -8.99
N GLY A 101 4.73 -9.82 -9.13
CA GLY A 101 6.04 -9.45 -9.67
C GLY A 101 5.96 -8.96 -11.11
N PHE A 102 5.20 -9.66 -11.96
CA PHE A 102 4.99 -9.31 -13.36
C PHE A 102 4.18 -8.01 -13.52
N VAL A 103 3.08 -7.88 -12.77
CA VAL A 103 2.26 -6.66 -12.74
C VAL A 103 3.10 -5.45 -12.29
N ARG A 104 3.94 -5.63 -11.28
CA ARG A 104 4.84 -4.58 -10.78
C ARG A 104 5.88 -4.18 -11.81
N TYR A 105 6.49 -5.15 -12.49
CA TYR A 105 7.48 -4.90 -13.55
C TYR A 105 6.86 -4.06 -14.68
N LEU A 106 5.71 -4.47 -15.19
CA LEU A 106 4.99 -3.73 -16.24
C LEU A 106 4.60 -2.32 -15.82
N THR A 107 4.20 -2.17 -14.56
CA THR A 107 3.85 -0.86 -13.99
C THR A 107 5.05 0.08 -13.97
N ILE A 108 6.22 -0.42 -13.56
CA ILE A 108 7.46 0.39 -13.51
C ILE A 108 7.93 0.74 -14.92
N MET A 109 7.84 -0.20 -15.87
CA MET A 109 8.21 0.05 -17.27
C MET A 109 7.24 1.00 -17.98
N SER A 110 5.97 1.06 -17.56
CA SER A 110 4.99 2.00 -18.10
C SER A 110 5.15 3.44 -17.61
N LEU A 111 6.05 3.69 -16.65
CA LEU A 111 6.35 5.04 -16.19
C LEU A 111 7.01 5.83 -17.32
N PRO A 112 6.68 7.13 -17.48
CA PRO A 112 7.20 7.96 -18.56
C PRO A 112 8.72 8.08 -18.57
N GLU A 113 9.37 7.88 -17.41
CA GLU A 113 10.83 7.86 -17.25
C GLU A 113 11.51 6.63 -17.86
N ASN A 114 10.77 5.53 -18.08
CA ASN A 114 11.30 4.22 -18.51
C ASN A 114 10.75 3.76 -19.88
N ARG A 115 9.96 4.60 -20.57
CA ARG A 115 9.41 4.25 -21.87
C ARG A 115 10.55 4.30 -22.92
N PRO A 116 10.79 3.22 -23.70
CA PRO A 116 11.78 3.26 -24.77
C PRO A 116 11.37 4.31 -25.84
N PRO A 117 12.35 4.94 -26.52
CA PRO A 117 12.11 5.96 -27.54
C PRO A 117 11.32 5.43 -28.74
#